data_AF-A0A5C9EGP5-F1
#
_entry.id   AF-A0A5C9EGP5-F1
#
_cell.length_a   1.000
_cell.length_b   1.000
_cell.length_c   1.000
_cell.angle_alpha   90.00
_cell.angle_beta   90.00
_cell.angle_gamma   90.00
#
_symmetry.space_group_name_H-M   'P 1'
#
loop_
_entity.id
_entity.type
_entity.pdbx_description
1 polymer ?
#
loop_
_entity_poly.entity_id
_entity_poly.type
_entity_poly.pdbx_seq_one_letter_code
_entity_poly.pdbx_strand_id
1 'polypeptide(L)'
;MADLKVKKKDGTVEEFNPQKIIEACLAAGASEEVAERIAEEVSEELPKIPSSKIRRLVLEKLGTLQPEVADSMKKFDITERK
;
A
#
# COMPACT_ATOMS: atom_id res chain seq x y z
N MET A 1 -7.53 1.85 -9.98
CA MET A 1 -6.53 2.59 -9.19
C MET A 1 -6.62 2.03 -7.78
N ALA A 2 -5.52 1.65 -7.14
CA ALA A 2 -5.59 1.04 -5.82
C ALA A 2 -5.80 2.14 -4.77
N ASP A 3 -6.94 2.12 -4.09
CA ASP A 3 -7.24 3.07 -3.00
C ASP A 3 -6.30 2.77 -1.82
N LEU A 4 -5.20 3.53 -1.75
CA LEU A 4 -4.23 3.40 -0.67
C LEU A 4 -4.86 3.93 0.61
N LYS A 5 -4.80 3.15 1.70
CA LYS A 5 -5.41 3.52 2.97
C LYS A 5 -4.34 3.79 4.02
N VAL A 6 -4.45 4.91 4.73
CA VAL A 6 -3.54 5.32 5.80
C VAL A 6 -4.25 5.20 7.15
N LYS A 7 -3.55 4.64 8.13
CA LYS A 7 -4.02 4.59 9.52
C LYS A 7 -3.57 5.85 10.25
N LYS A 8 -4.52 6.64 10.73
CA LYS A 8 -4.27 7.81 11.56
C LYS A 8 -3.82 7.42 12.96
N LYS A 9 -3.30 8.41 13.68
CA LYS A 9 -2.89 8.29 15.09
C LYS A 9 -4.03 7.84 16.00
N ASP A 10 -5.26 8.24 15.71
CA ASP A 10 -6.48 7.84 16.43
C ASP A 10 -6.95 6.40 16.08
N GLY A 11 -6.24 5.72 15.18
CA GLY A 11 -6.55 4.37 14.73
C GLY A 11 -7.55 4.29 13.58
N THR A 12 -8.13 5.41 13.16
CA THR A 12 -9.02 5.45 11.99
C THR A 12 -8.25 5.20 10.70
N VAL A 13 -8.94 4.64 9.71
CA VAL A 13 -8.37 4.35 8.39
C VAL A 13 -9.08 5.23 7.38
N GLU A 14 -8.31 6.01 6.62
CA GLU A 14 -8.82 6.86 5.55
C GLU A 14 -8.08 6.61 4.24
N GLU A 15 -8.69 7.04 3.14
CA GLU A 15 -8.01 7.06 1.84
C GLU A 15 -6.88 8.08 1.85
N PHE A 16 -5.74 7.66 1.33
CA PHE A 16 -4.60 8.52 1.08
C PHE A 16 -4.99 9.54 0.02
N ASN A 17 -4.90 10.81 0.38
CA ASN A 17 -5.09 11.92 -0.54
C ASN A 17 -3.80 12.75 -0.59
N PRO A 18 -3.07 12.78 -1.72
CA PRO A 18 -1.84 13.56 -1.85
C PRO A 18 -2.06 15.06 -1.61
N GLN A 19 -3.27 15.57 -1.84
CA GLN A 19 -3.63 16.96 -1.55
C GLN A 19 -3.38 17.35 -0.09
N LYS A 20 -3.55 16.41 0.86
CA LYS A 20 -3.28 16.67 2.27
C LYS A 20 -1.80 16.95 2.56
N ILE A 21 -0.89 16.38 1.76
CA ILE A 21 0.54 16.65 1.86
C ILE A 21 0.83 18.05 1.33
N ILE A 22 0.25 18.40 0.17
CA ILE A 22 0.40 19.72 -0.46
C ILE A 22 -0.09 20.81 0.51
N GLU A 23 -1.31 20.68 1.02
CA GLU A 23 -1.90 21.62 1.99
C GLU A 23 -1.05 21.76 3.26
N ALA A 24 -0.51 20.67 3.79
CA ALA A 24 0.36 20.69 4.95
C ALA A 24 1.69 21.41 4.66
N CYS A 25 2.28 21.20 3.48
CA CYS A 25 3.53 21.86 3.07
C CYS A 25 3.31 23.37 2.86
N LEU A 26 2.22 23.76 2.20
CA LEU A 26 1.84 25.16 2.01
C LEU A 26 1.58 25.85 3.36
N ALA A 27 0.86 25.19 4.28
CA ALA A 27 0.61 25.72 5.62
C ALA A 27 1.89 25.89 6.45
N ALA A 28 2.93 25.10 6.16
CA ALA A 28 4.26 25.23 6.75
C ALA A 28 5.13 26.31 6.07
N GLY A 29 4.63 26.97 5.02
CA GLY A 29 5.32 28.04 4.30
C GLY A 29 6.17 27.57 3.12
N ALA A 30 6.00 26.33 2.64
CA ALA A 30 6.63 25.89 1.40
C ALA A 30 6.00 26.58 0.18
N SER A 31 6.75 26.70 -0.91
CA SER A 31 6.18 27.08 -2.20
C SER A 31 5.33 25.93 -2.78
N GLU A 32 4.40 26.28 -3.66
CA GLU A 32 3.53 25.32 -4.35
C GLU A 32 4.32 24.24 -5.09
N GLU A 33 5.35 24.64 -5.85
CA GLU A 33 6.24 23.70 -6.56
C GLU A 33 6.92 22.69 -5.61
N VAL A 34 7.37 23.14 -4.43
CA VAL A 34 8.00 22.26 -3.44
C VAL A 34 6.95 21.34 -2.80
N ALA A 35 5.76 21.86 -2.51
CA ALA A 35 4.66 21.10 -1.92
C ALA A 35 4.16 19.98 -2.85
N GLU A 36 4.02 20.28 -4.15
CA GLU A 36 3.63 19.31 -5.18
C GLU A 36 4.67 18.21 -5.34
N ARG A 37 5.95 18.60 -5.45
CA ARG A 37 7.05 17.65 -5.59
C ARG A 37 7.16 16.70 -4.39
N ILE A 38 7.01 17.22 -3.17
CA ILE A 38 7.01 16.37 -1.96
C ILE A 38 5.82 15.42 -1.97
N ALA A 39 4.62 15.88 -2.37
CA ALA A 39 3.46 15.02 -2.45
C ALA A 39 3.65 13.89 -3.48
N GLU A 40 4.29 14.17 -4.62
CA GLU A 40 4.65 13.16 -5.62
C GLU A 40 5.67 12.15 -5.06
N GLU A 41 6.82 12.62 -4.55
CA GLU A 41 7.88 11.77 -4.00
C GLU A 41 7.34 10.86 -2.87
N VAL A 42 6.56 11.42 -1.93
CA VAL A 42 5.95 10.63 -0.86
C VAL A 42 4.94 9.63 -1.42
N SER A 43 4.13 10.01 -2.41
CA SER A 43 3.18 9.09 -3.06
C SER A 43 3.88 7.94 -3.80
N GLU A 44 5.07 8.19 -4.33
CA GLU A 44 5.90 7.16 -4.97
C GLU A 44 6.59 6.22 -3.97
N GLU A 45 6.91 6.73 -2.77
CA GLU A 45 7.48 5.97 -1.65
C GLU A 45 6.44 5.19 -0.85
N LEU A 46 5.16 5.60 -0.90
CA LEU A 46 4.06 4.81 -0.38
C LEU A 46 4.09 3.42 -1.00
N PRO A 47 3.77 2.39 -0.22
CA PRO A 47 4.49 1.15 -0.33
C PRO A 47 4.21 0.49 -1.68
N LYS A 48 5.21 0.57 -2.57
CA LYS A 48 5.37 -0.32 -3.73
C LYS A 48 5.62 -1.72 -3.19
N ILE A 49 4.62 -2.33 -2.54
CA ILE A 49 4.72 -3.68 -2.00
C ILE A 49 4.81 -4.59 -3.21
N PRO A 50 5.92 -5.32 -3.42
CA PRO A 50 5.98 -6.28 -4.51
C PRO A 50 4.82 -7.26 -4.37
N SER A 51 4.16 -7.59 -5.48
CA SER A 51 3.07 -8.58 -5.46
C SER A 51 3.51 -9.91 -4.83
N SER A 52 4.80 -10.26 -4.95
CA SER A 52 5.42 -11.40 -4.26
C SER A 52 5.40 -11.30 -2.73
N LYS A 53 5.57 -10.09 -2.17
CA LYS A 53 5.46 -9.83 -0.73
C LYS A 53 4.01 -9.88 -0.26
N ILE A 54 3.07 -9.37 -1.06
CA ILE A 54 1.62 -9.52 -0.79
C ILE A 54 1.27 -11.01 -0.77
N ARG A 55 1.66 -11.75 -1.80
CA ARG A 55 1.46 -13.20 -1.91
C ARG A 55 2.02 -13.95 -0.72
N ARG A 56 3.24 -13.62 -0.28
CA ARG A 56 3.84 -14.24 0.91
C ARG A 56 2.99 -14.01 2.15
N LEU A 57 2.57 -12.77 2.40
CA LEU A 57 1.71 -12.43 3.54
C LEU A 57 0.37 -13.18 3.48
N VAL A 58 -0.23 -13.30 2.30
CA VAL A 58 -1.48 -14.04 2.11
C VAL A 58 -1.27 -15.53 2.41
N LEU A 59 -0.22 -16.16 1.88
CA LEU A 59 0.09 -17.57 2.13
C LEU A 59 0.44 -17.85 3.60
N GLU A 60 1.15 -16.94 4.28
CA GLU A 60 1.43 -17.05 5.72
C GLU A 60 0.13 -17.03 6.53
N LYS A 61 -0.79 -16.11 6.23
CA LYS A 61 -2.09 -16.02 6.92
C LYS A 61 -2.99 -17.21 6.61
N LEU A 62 -3.07 -17.63 5.34
CA LEU A 62 -3.82 -18.82 4.96
C LEU A 62 -3.24 -20.08 5.61
N GLY A 63 -1.92 -20.22 5.70
CA GLY A 63 -1.29 -21.34 6.41
C GLY A 63 -1.69 -21.43 7.88
N THR A 64 -2.01 -20.30 8.52
CA THR A 64 -2.50 -20.29 9.91
C THR A 64 -4.00 -20.49 10.06
N LEU A 65 -4.81 -20.05 9.08
CA LEU A 65 -6.27 -20.02 9.19
C LEU A 65 -6.94 -21.17 8.43
N GLN A 66 -6.45 -21.50 7.24
CA GLN A 66 -6.97 -22.49 6.30
C GLN A 66 -5.81 -23.12 5.49
N PRO A 67 -5.04 -24.04 6.08
CA PRO A 67 -3.85 -24.63 5.47
C PRO A 67 -4.12 -25.28 4.10
N GLU A 68 -5.26 -25.96 3.95
CA GLU A 68 -5.70 -26.61 2.70
C GLU A 68 -5.92 -25.62 1.55
N VAL A 69 -6.36 -24.40 1.86
CA VAL A 69 -6.50 -23.30 0.90
C VAL A 69 -5.14 -22.74 0.53
N ALA A 70 -4.22 -22.60 1.50
CA ALA A 70 -2.85 -22.17 1.25
C ALA A 70 -2.13 -23.13 0.27
N ASP A 71 -2.30 -24.43 0.45
CA ASP A 71 -1.68 -25.44 -0.41
C ASP A 71 -2.31 -25.49 -1.81
N SER A 72 -3.62 -25.27 -1.91
CA SER A 72 -4.31 -25.12 -3.19
C SER A 72 -3.83 -23.87 -3.94
N MET A 73 -3.68 -22.73 -3.25
CA MET A 73 -3.16 -21.49 -3.82
C MET A 73 -1.71 -21.64 -4.31
N LYS A 74 -0.84 -22.33 -3.55
CA LYS A 74 0.53 -22.64 -4.00
C LYS A 74 0.54 -23.45 -5.30
N LYS A 75 -0.34 -24.44 -5.43
CA LYS A 75 -0.45 -25.29 -6.63
C LYS A 75 -0.93 -24.50 -7.83
N PHE A 76 -1.96 -23.66 -7.66
CA PHE A 76 -2.54 -22.82 -8.72
C PHE A 76 -1.50 -21.87 -9.34
N ASP A 77 -0.69 -21.21 -8.51
CA ASP A 77 0.36 -20.29 -8.99
C ASP A 77 1.49 -20.97 -9.76
N ILE A 78 1.70 -22.28 -9.55
CA ILE A 78 2.69 -23.07 -10.29
C ILE A 78 2.14 -23.42 -11.69
N THR A 79 0.84 -23.65 -11.81
CA THR A 79 0.17 -24.01 -13.06
C THR A 79 -0.05 -22.83 -14.01
N GLU A 80 -0.25 -21.61 -13.50
CA GLU A 80 -0.50 -20.38 -14.31
C GLU A 80 0.77 -19.64 -14.76
N ARG A 81 1.97 -20.14 -14.42
CA ARG A 81 3.27 -19.59 -14.87
C ARG A 81 3.79 -20.21 -16.18
N LYS A 82 2.92 -20.77 -17.01
CA LYS A 82 3.27 -21.33 -18.33
C LYS A 82 3.11 -20.31 -19.45
#